data_AF-A0A350CJ21-F1
#
_entry.id   AF-A0A350CJ21-F1
#
_cell.length_a   1.000
_cell.length_b   1.000
_cell.length_c   1.000
_cell.angle_alpha   90.00
_cell.angle_beta   90.00
_cell.angle_gamma   90.00
#
_symmetry.space_group_name_H-M   'P 1'
#
loop_
_entity.id
_entity.type
_entity.pdbx_description
1 polymer ?
#
loop_
_entity_poly.entity_id
_entity_poly.type
_entity_poly.pdbx_seq_one_letter_code
_entity_poly.pdbx_strand_id
1 'polypeptide(L)'
;MGRTHDSGIPARPLNGLTISTESTMTIRTEFSEISILIPGYSVEDLPVDLAESEAASLWNAIACAWHPKLLAQSASLPLLRQAESQYGYPGRRIVLVPSAAEAWMPHEWRNVLREQDHVILDGCTERADYLSAIEGHVPAPVEEGGTGISTPTAEYLLADDFVAFGTMVVQLQLLSRRRHHYV
;
A
#
# COMPACT_ATOMS: atom_id res chain seq x y z
N MET A 1 46.49 -50.17 -49.52
CA MET A 1 47.56 -50.52 -48.58
C MET A 1 48.00 -49.24 -47.87
N GLY A 2 47.65 -49.06 -46.59
CA GLY A 2 48.32 -48.11 -45.69
C GLY A 2 47.73 -46.69 -45.50
N ARG A 3 47.13 -46.48 -44.31
CA ARG A 3 47.32 -45.39 -43.32
C ARG A 3 46.87 -43.94 -43.63
N THR A 4 45.81 -43.49 -42.95
CA THR A 4 45.77 -42.53 -41.80
C THR A 4 46.09 -41.06 -42.14
N HIS A 5 45.08 -40.18 -42.05
CA HIS A 5 45.23 -38.98 -41.24
C HIS A 5 43.90 -38.60 -40.57
N ASP A 6 43.94 -38.75 -39.26
CA ASP A 6 43.03 -38.23 -38.25
C ASP A 6 43.17 -36.69 -38.19
N SER A 7 42.04 -35.98 -38.18
CA SER A 7 41.93 -34.60 -37.71
C SER A 7 40.61 -34.45 -36.96
N GLY A 8 40.62 -34.91 -35.71
CA GLY A 8 39.57 -34.64 -34.73
C GLY A 8 39.31 -33.15 -34.55
N ILE A 9 38.05 -32.76 -34.73
CA ILE A 9 37.50 -31.52 -34.19
C ILE A 9 36.99 -31.86 -32.79
N PRO A 10 37.56 -31.35 -31.69
CA PRO A 10 36.94 -31.50 -30.38
C PRO A 10 35.72 -30.57 -30.32
N ALA A 11 34.53 -31.17 -30.32
CA ALA A 11 33.32 -30.50 -29.86
C ALA A 11 33.51 -30.14 -28.38
N ARG A 12 33.74 -28.86 -28.12
CA ARG A 12 33.85 -28.31 -26.77
C ARG A 12 32.44 -28.33 -26.17
N PRO A 13 32.16 -29.05 -25.06
CA PRO A 13 30.88 -28.90 -24.38
C PRO A 13 30.81 -27.48 -23.83
N LEU A 14 29.80 -26.72 -24.24
CA LEU A 14 29.44 -25.46 -23.61
C LEU A 14 29.00 -25.80 -22.18
N ASN A 15 29.90 -25.52 -21.23
CA ASN A 15 29.63 -25.56 -19.81
C ASN A 15 28.31 -24.87 -19.50
N GLY A 16 27.51 -25.54 -18.67
CA GLY A 16 26.19 -25.09 -18.26
C GLY A 16 26.18 -23.65 -17.78
N LEU A 17 25.37 -22.83 -18.45
CA LEU A 17 24.68 -21.76 -17.75
C LEU A 17 23.67 -22.46 -16.84
N THR A 18 24.03 -22.63 -15.57
CA THR A 18 23.03 -22.75 -14.52
C THR A 18 22.26 -21.44 -14.55
N ILE A 19 21.08 -21.46 -15.18
CA ILE A 19 20.10 -20.39 -15.02
C ILE A 19 19.74 -20.45 -13.54
N SER A 20 20.29 -19.54 -12.74
CA SER A 20 19.87 -19.32 -11.38
C SER A 20 18.37 -19.04 -11.43
N THR A 21 17.57 -19.98 -10.94
CA THR A 21 16.14 -19.83 -10.80
C THR A 21 15.92 -18.59 -9.94
N GLU A 22 15.44 -17.49 -10.51
CA GLU A 22 14.92 -16.36 -9.75
C GLU A 22 13.78 -16.91 -8.88
N SER A 23 14.05 -17.08 -7.59
CA SER A 23 13.03 -17.43 -6.62
C SER A 23 12.13 -16.21 -6.45
N THR A 24 11.01 -16.20 -7.16
CA THR A 24 9.96 -15.19 -7.01
C THR A 24 9.47 -15.18 -5.56
N MET A 25 9.84 -14.14 -4.81
CA MET A 25 9.30 -13.85 -3.48
C MET A 25 7.80 -13.60 -3.63
N THR A 26 6.98 -14.61 -3.33
CA THR A 26 5.53 -14.47 -3.35
C THR A 26 5.08 -13.97 -1.99
N ILE A 27 4.82 -12.67 -1.89
CA ILE A 27 4.19 -12.09 -0.69
C ILE A 27 2.69 -12.39 -0.79
N ARG A 28 2.11 -13.02 0.23
CA ARG A 28 0.65 -13.18 0.30
C ARG A 28 0.01 -11.85 0.69
N THR A 29 -0.86 -11.34 -0.17
CA THR A 29 -1.74 -10.20 0.14
C THR A 29 -2.92 -10.67 0.98
N GLU A 30 -3.02 -10.19 2.22
CA GLU A 30 -4.09 -10.51 3.16
C GLU A 30 -5.33 -9.61 2.97
N PHE A 31 -5.13 -8.40 2.44
CA PHE A 31 -6.17 -7.40 2.27
C PHE A 31 -6.43 -7.12 0.79
N SER A 32 -7.70 -6.94 0.44
CA SER A 32 -8.10 -6.56 -0.91
C SER A 32 -7.85 -5.07 -1.19
N GLU A 33 -7.95 -4.22 -0.15
CA GLU A 33 -7.83 -2.77 -0.31
C GLU A 33 -7.34 -2.05 0.95
N ILE A 34 -6.63 -0.93 0.73
CA ILE A 34 -6.38 0.13 1.72
C ILE A 34 -7.33 1.28 1.41
N SER A 35 -8.35 1.48 2.25
CA SER A 35 -9.34 2.55 2.09
C SER A 35 -9.04 3.69 3.05
N ILE A 36 -8.96 4.93 2.54
CA ILE A 36 -8.95 6.15 3.35
C ILE A 36 -10.32 6.79 3.23
N LEU A 37 -11.05 6.91 4.34
CA LEU A 37 -12.36 7.54 4.30
C LEU A 37 -12.21 9.06 4.23
N ILE A 38 -12.97 9.68 3.34
CA ILE A 38 -12.98 11.13 3.16
C ILE A 38 -14.37 11.72 3.39
N PRO A 39 -14.46 12.93 3.99
CA PRO A 39 -15.68 13.72 3.96
C PRO A 39 -15.86 14.29 2.55
N GLY A 40 -16.82 13.75 1.79
CA GLY A 40 -17.11 14.16 0.41
C GLY A 40 -17.09 13.02 -0.60
N TYR A 41 -17.22 13.36 -1.89
CA TYR A 41 -17.38 12.39 -2.97
C TYR A 41 -16.07 12.04 -3.69
N SER A 42 -15.09 12.93 -3.63
CA SER A 42 -13.85 12.87 -4.39
C SER A 42 -12.74 13.68 -3.72
N VAL A 43 -11.50 13.58 -4.21
CA VAL A 43 -10.36 14.31 -3.65
C VAL A 43 -10.49 15.82 -3.84
N GLU A 44 -11.16 16.26 -4.90
CA GLU A 44 -11.39 17.68 -5.21
C GLU A 44 -12.43 18.33 -4.30
N ASP A 45 -13.30 17.53 -3.69
CA ASP A 45 -14.36 17.98 -2.79
C ASP A 45 -13.93 18.00 -1.32
N LEU A 46 -12.64 17.77 -1.03
CA LEU A 46 -12.16 17.78 0.35
C LEU A 46 -12.39 19.16 1.00
N PRO A 47 -12.95 19.20 2.22
CA PRO A 47 -13.28 20.44 2.92
C PRO A 47 -12.02 21.27 3.20
N VAL A 48 -12.16 22.59 3.02
CA VAL A 48 -11.05 23.56 3.18
C VAL A 48 -11.11 24.30 4.52
N ASP A 49 -12.22 24.16 5.24
CA ASP A 49 -12.58 24.86 6.46
C ASP A 49 -12.66 23.92 7.69
N LEU A 50 -11.87 22.84 7.67
CA LEU A 50 -11.72 21.94 8.80
C LEU A 50 -10.98 22.60 9.97
N ALA A 51 -11.32 22.18 11.19
CA ALA A 51 -10.49 22.48 12.36
C ALA A 51 -9.09 21.86 12.17
N GLU A 52 -8.07 22.46 12.79
CA GLU A 52 -6.66 22.03 12.61
C GLU A 52 -6.45 20.54 12.91
N SER A 53 -7.05 20.02 13.99
CA SER A 53 -6.95 18.61 14.35
C SER A 53 -7.64 17.68 13.35
N GLU A 54 -8.78 18.10 12.78
CA GLU A 54 -9.49 17.31 11.76
C GLU A 54 -8.73 17.31 10.43
N ALA A 55 -8.17 18.46 10.06
CA ALA A 55 -7.30 18.58 8.90
C ALA A 55 -6.03 17.73 9.07
N ALA A 56 -5.41 17.74 10.25
CA ALA A 56 -4.25 16.93 10.57
C ALA A 56 -4.56 15.43 10.51
N SER A 57 -5.67 15.00 11.12
CA SER A 57 -6.15 13.61 11.07
C SER A 57 -6.33 13.13 9.62
N LEU A 58 -7.04 13.90 8.80
CA LEU A 58 -7.27 13.59 7.38
C LEU A 58 -5.96 13.50 6.60
N TRP A 59 -5.08 14.49 6.74
CA TRP A 59 -3.80 14.51 6.02
C TRP A 59 -2.87 13.38 6.44
N ASN A 60 -2.79 13.09 7.73
CA ASN A 60 -1.97 12.00 8.24
C ASN A 60 -2.54 10.64 7.84
N ALA A 61 -3.87 10.46 7.79
CA ALA A 61 -4.48 9.25 7.25
C ALA A 61 -4.05 9.01 5.79
N ILE A 62 -4.17 10.04 4.93
CA ILE A 62 -3.79 9.94 3.51
C ILE A 62 -2.30 9.59 3.36
N ALA A 63 -1.43 10.25 4.13
CA ALA A 63 0.00 10.02 4.05
C ALA A 63 0.40 8.62 4.57
N CYS A 64 -0.10 8.24 5.74
CA CYS A 64 0.22 6.97 6.39
C CYS A 64 -0.36 5.74 5.66
N ALA A 65 -1.39 5.91 4.82
CA ALA A 65 -1.91 4.82 4.00
C ALA A 65 -0.85 4.24 3.03
N TRP A 66 0.19 5.01 2.70
CA TRP A 66 1.30 4.58 1.87
C TRP A 66 2.38 3.81 2.63
N HIS A 67 2.20 3.57 3.94
CA HIS A 67 3.17 2.85 4.76
C HIS A 67 3.51 1.48 4.15
N PRO A 68 4.81 1.10 4.07
CA PRO A 68 5.25 -0.10 3.35
C PRO A 68 4.59 -1.40 3.86
N LYS A 69 4.32 -1.49 5.17
CA LYS A 69 3.61 -2.62 5.78
C LYS A 69 2.20 -2.81 5.20
N LEU A 70 1.49 -1.71 4.93
CA LEU A 70 0.14 -1.76 4.33
C LEU A 70 0.24 -2.19 2.87
N LEU A 71 1.16 -1.56 2.13
CA LEU A 71 1.38 -1.84 0.71
C LEU A 71 1.78 -3.30 0.46
N ALA A 72 2.61 -3.88 1.34
CA ALA A 72 3.04 -5.27 1.21
C ALA A 72 1.90 -6.28 1.41
N GLN A 73 0.81 -5.89 2.06
CA GLN A 73 -0.29 -6.80 2.41
C GLN A 73 -1.56 -6.56 1.62
N SER A 74 -1.63 -5.48 0.85
CA SER A 74 -2.80 -5.13 0.08
C SER A 74 -2.64 -5.49 -1.38
N ALA A 75 -3.72 -5.97 -2.00
CA ALA A 75 -3.80 -6.19 -3.43
C ALA A 75 -3.94 -4.90 -4.26
N SER A 76 -4.11 -3.74 -3.61
CA SER A 76 -4.25 -2.44 -4.27
C SER A 76 -3.50 -1.32 -3.55
N LEU A 77 -3.23 -0.24 -4.30
CA LEU A 77 -2.73 1.01 -3.73
C LEU A 77 -3.82 1.71 -2.91
N PRO A 78 -3.45 2.66 -2.02
CA PRO A 78 -4.42 3.41 -1.23
C PRO A 78 -5.48 4.11 -2.09
N LEU A 79 -6.75 3.94 -1.72
CA LEU A 79 -7.91 4.53 -2.39
C LEU A 79 -8.68 5.43 -1.43
N LEU A 80 -9.08 6.61 -1.92
CA LEU A 80 -10.02 7.47 -1.20
C LEU A 80 -11.44 6.94 -1.41
N ARG A 81 -12.17 6.74 -0.31
CA ARG A 81 -13.54 6.23 -0.30
C ARG A 81 -14.46 7.18 0.47
N GLN A 82 -15.70 7.25 0.03
CA GLN A 82 -16.71 8.09 0.67
C GLN A 82 -17.06 7.50 2.03
N ALA A 83 -17.07 8.33 3.07
CA ALA A 83 -17.36 7.90 4.44
C ALA A 83 -18.72 7.20 4.60
N GLU A 84 -19.72 7.63 3.82
CA GLU A 84 -21.08 7.06 3.82
C GLU A 84 -21.14 5.67 3.13
N SER A 85 -20.18 5.35 2.26
CA SER A 85 -20.18 4.12 1.47
C SER A 85 -19.52 2.97 2.23
N GLN A 86 -20.32 2.25 3.03
CA GLN A 86 -19.84 1.14 3.86
C GLN A 86 -19.88 -0.23 3.17
N TYR A 87 -20.68 -0.37 2.11
CA TYR A 87 -20.95 -1.65 1.45
C TYR A 87 -20.41 -1.71 0.03
N GLY A 88 -20.35 -2.93 -0.52
CA GLY A 88 -20.03 -3.15 -1.94
C GLY A 88 -18.55 -3.32 -2.26
N TYR A 89 -17.71 -3.52 -1.24
CA TYR A 89 -16.28 -3.76 -1.42
C TYR A 89 -15.97 -5.25 -1.33
N PRO A 90 -15.21 -5.82 -2.28
CA PRO A 90 -14.80 -7.21 -2.22
C PRO A 90 -13.71 -7.40 -1.15
N GLY A 91 -13.90 -8.42 -0.31
CA GLY A 91 -12.87 -8.91 0.62
C GLY A 91 -12.58 -8.01 1.82
N ARG A 92 -11.52 -8.37 2.56
CA ARG A 92 -11.11 -7.72 3.80
C ARG A 92 -10.27 -6.47 3.49
N ARG A 93 -10.47 -5.39 4.24
CA ARG A 93 -9.79 -4.10 4.01
C ARG A 93 -9.05 -3.61 5.24
N ILE A 94 -8.06 -2.75 5.00
CA ILE A 94 -7.52 -1.83 6.00
C ILE A 94 -8.23 -0.49 5.76
N VAL A 95 -8.94 0.01 6.76
CA VAL A 95 -9.76 1.22 6.67
C VAL A 95 -9.22 2.28 7.62
N LEU A 96 -8.67 3.35 7.05
CA LEU A 96 -8.24 4.53 7.80
C LEU A 96 -9.42 5.49 7.92
N VAL A 97 -9.77 5.81 9.16
CA VAL A 97 -10.92 6.66 9.50
C VAL A 97 -10.42 7.94 10.15
N PRO A 98 -10.18 9.01 9.37
CA PRO A 98 -9.85 10.31 9.95
C PRO A 98 -11.07 10.93 10.63
N SER A 99 -10.84 11.75 11.65
CA SER A 99 -11.93 12.34 12.45
C SER A 99 -12.90 13.17 11.61
N ALA A 100 -12.41 13.86 10.59
CA ALA A 100 -13.23 14.64 9.64
C ALA A 100 -14.24 13.77 8.88
N ALA A 101 -13.93 12.50 8.64
CA ALA A 101 -14.81 11.55 7.96
C ALA A 101 -15.82 10.91 8.92
N GLU A 102 -15.50 10.77 10.22
CA GLU A 102 -16.38 10.08 11.19
C GLU A 102 -17.77 10.72 11.28
N ALA A 103 -17.86 12.06 11.20
CA ALA A 103 -19.14 12.78 11.25
C ALA A 103 -20.09 12.46 10.08
N TRP A 104 -19.55 11.93 8.98
CA TRP A 104 -20.29 11.55 7.78
C TRP A 104 -20.68 10.06 7.78
N MET A 105 -20.25 9.30 8.78
CA MET A 105 -20.51 7.86 8.83
C MET A 105 -21.82 7.55 9.57
N PRO A 106 -22.62 6.57 9.09
CA PRO A 106 -23.73 6.00 9.85
C PRO A 106 -23.37 5.61 11.28
N HIS A 107 -24.28 5.75 12.24
CA HIS A 107 -24.00 5.56 13.66
C HIS A 107 -23.38 4.18 13.99
N GLU A 108 -23.82 3.14 13.29
CA GLU A 108 -23.43 1.75 13.45
C GLU A 108 -22.15 1.34 12.70
N TRP A 109 -21.43 2.30 12.08
CA TRP A 109 -20.32 2.00 11.18
C TRP A 109 -19.23 1.10 11.77
N ARG A 110 -18.91 1.30 13.06
CA ARG A 110 -17.89 0.52 13.77
C ARG A 110 -18.29 -0.94 13.87
N ASN A 111 -19.57 -1.23 14.05
CA ASN A 111 -20.08 -2.59 14.12
C ASN A 111 -20.03 -3.24 12.73
N VAL A 112 -20.51 -2.53 11.70
CA VAL A 112 -20.51 -3.01 10.32
C VAL A 112 -19.10 -3.39 9.84
N LEU A 113 -18.12 -2.50 10.01
CA LEU A 113 -16.74 -2.77 9.56
C LEU A 113 -16.08 -3.92 10.35
N ARG A 114 -16.37 -4.05 11.65
CA ARG A 114 -15.86 -5.16 12.48
C ARG A 114 -16.49 -6.49 12.12
N GLU A 115 -17.79 -6.53 11.83
CA GLU A 115 -18.50 -7.73 11.36
C GLU A 115 -17.97 -8.24 10.01
N GLN A 116 -17.37 -7.34 9.21
CA GLN A 116 -16.70 -7.65 7.94
C GLN A 116 -15.21 -7.97 8.11
N ASP A 117 -14.76 -8.18 9.35
CA ASP A 117 -13.37 -8.46 9.74
C ASP A 117 -12.36 -7.40 9.25
N HIS A 118 -12.78 -6.17 8.92
CA HIS A 118 -11.86 -5.14 8.47
C HIS A 118 -10.92 -4.70 9.59
N VAL A 119 -9.69 -4.32 9.23
CA VAL A 119 -8.79 -3.62 10.16
C VAL A 119 -9.14 -2.14 10.12
N ILE A 120 -9.53 -1.58 11.25
CA ILE A 120 -9.98 -0.19 11.38
C ILE A 120 -8.89 0.60 12.11
N LEU A 121 -8.46 1.71 11.53
CA LEU A 121 -7.53 2.66 12.12
C LEU A 121 -8.27 3.99 12.34
N ASP A 122 -8.98 4.10 13.47
CA ASP A 122 -9.76 5.26 13.90
C ASP A 122 -9.15 5.94 15.15
N GLY A 123 -9.67 7.11 15.54
CA GLY A 123 -9.21 7.85 16.72
C GLY A 123 -7.79 8.42 16.64
N CYS A 124 -7.17 8.43 15.44
CA CYS A 124 -5.82 8.93 15.21
C CYS A 124 -5.86 10.38 14.68
N THR A 125 -4.97 11.25 15.18
CA THR A 125 -4.83 12.63 14.68
C THR A 125 -3.42 12.88 14.17
N GLU A 126 -2.43 12.54 14.99
CA GLU A 126 -1.03 12.73 14.66
C GLU A 126 -0.50 11.60 13.80
N ARG A 127 0.57 11.88 13.04
CA ARG A 127 1.27 10.85 12.25
C ARG A 127 1.71 9.68 13.13
N ALA A 128 2.23 9.97 14.32
CA ALA A 128 2.70 8.96 15.26
C ALA A 128 1.58 8.01 15.71
N ASP A 129 0.35 8.52 15.87
CA ASP A 129 -0.81 7.71 16.24
C ASP A 129 -1.11 6.67 15.15
N TYR A 130 -1.17 7.12 13.88
CA TYR A 130 -1.38 6.23 12.75
C TYR A 130 -0.27 5.20 12.60
N LEU A 131 1.00 5.60 12.72
CA LEU A 131 2.12 4.67 12.64
C LEU A 131 2.06 3.62 13.76
N SER A 132 1.78 4.03 14.98
CA SER A 132 1.59 3.11 16.10
C SER A 132 0.39 2.19 15.89
N ALA A 133 -0.71 2.70 15.33
CA ALA A 133 -1.90 1.90 15.05
C ALA A 133 -1.65 0.87 13.94
N ILE A 134 -0.92 1.24 12.89
CA ILE A 134 -0.46 0.33 11.83
C ILE A 134 0.43 -0.76 12.42
N GLU A 135 1.35 -0.42 13.30
CA GLU A 135 2.20 -1.43 13.92
C GLU A 135 1.44 -2.38 14.84
N GLY A 136 0.46 -1.86 15.58
CA GLY A 136 -0.33 -2.64 16.55
C GLY A 136 -1.45 -3.50 15.94
N HIS A 137 -2.10 -3.05 14.87
CA HIS A 137 -3.33 -3.67 14.35
C HIS A 137 -3.17 -4.40 13.02
N VAL A 138 -2.15 -4.05 12.24
CA VAL A 138 -1.87 -4.71 10.96
C VAL A 138 -0.85 -5.81 11.21
N PRO A 139 -1.11 -7.07 10.81
CA PRO A 139 -0.16 -8.16 10.99
C PRO A 139 1.16 -7.88 10.26
N ALA A 140 2.22 -8.63 10.53
CA ALA A 140 3.44 -8.56 9.72
C ALA A 140 3.27 -9.36 8.42
N PRO A 141 3.86 -8.94 7.28
CA PRO A 141 3.80 -9.71 6.04
C PRO A 141 4.35 -11.13 6.26
N VAL A 142 3.62 -12.14 5.80
CA VAL A 142 4.07 -13.54 5.92
C VAL A 142 5.01 -13.86 4.76
N GLU A 143 6.27 -14.16 5.06
CA GLU A 143 7.23 -14.65 4.08
C GLU A 143 6.99 -16.15 3.83
N GLU A 144 6.42 -16.52 2.67
CA GLU A 144 6.32 -17.93 2.29
C GLU A 144 7.62 -18.42 1.64
N GLY A 145 8.41 -19.19 2.40
CA GLY A 145 9.27 -20.25 1.86
C GLY A 145 10.49 -19.85 1.02
N GLY A 146 10.97 -18.61 1.06
CA GLY A 146 12.26 -18.24 0.50
C GLY A 146 13.36 -18.32 1.56
N THR A 147 14.46 -19.05 1.30
CA THR A 147 15.71 -18.81 2.04
C THR A 147 16.02 -17.33 1.87
N GLY A 148 15.86 -16.55 2.93
CA GLY A 148 15.97 -15.10 2.90
C GLY A 148 17.18 -14.68 2.08
N ILE A 149 16.93 -14.20 0.86
CA ILE A 149 17.91 -13.37 0.20
C ILE A 149 17.96 -12.18 1.13
N SER A 150 19.05 -12.06 1.90
CA SER A 150 19.46 -10.78 2.45
C SER A 150 19.75 -9.89 1.26
N THR A 151 18.70 -9.44 0.57
CA THR A 151 18.75 -8.28 -0.28
C THR A 151 19.29 -7.22 0.66
N PRO A 152 20.47 -6.64 0.41
CA PRO A 152 20.99 -5.59 1.27
C PRO A 152 19.83 -4.61 1.45
N THR A 153 19.30 -4.56 2.68
CA THR A 153 18.06 -3.86 3.03
C THR A 153 18.14 -2.54 2.32
N ALA A 154 17.26 -2.30 1.35
CA ALA A 154 17.35 -1.17 0.44
C ALA A 154 17.64 0.08 1.27
N GLU A 155 18.90 0.52 1.26
CA GLU A 155 19.48 1.45 2.24
C GLU A 155 18.95 2.89 2.07
N TYR A 156 17.88 3.03 1.28
CA TYR A 156 17.44 4.29 0.69
C TYR A 156 15.96 4.61 0.91
N LEU A 157 15.11 3.67 1.37
CA LEU A 157 13.68 3.95 1.58
C LEU A 157 13.21 3.44 2.95
N LEU A 158 12.99 4.39 3.86
CA LEU A 158 12.38 4.20 5.17
C LEU A 158 10.86 4.43 5.10
N ALA A 159 10.13 4.04 6.14
CA ALA A 159 8.69 4.30 6.23
C ALA A 159 8.35 5.79 6.04
N ASP A 160 9.20 6.69 6.52
CA ASP A 160 9.05 8.14 6.36
C ASP A 160 9.07 8.58 4.88
N ASP A 161 9.87 7.92 4.02
CA ASP A 161 9.91 8.24 2.59
C ASP A 161 8.59 7.88 1.90
N PHE A 162 7.97 6.77 2.30
CA PHE A 162 6.65 6.36 1.81
C PHE A 162 5.54 7.29 2.29
N VAL A 163 5.60 7.74 3.54
CA VAL A 163 4.64 8.72 4.07
C VAL A 163 4.77 10.05 3.33
N ALA A 164 6.01 10.52 3.10
CA ALA A 164 6.27 11.72 2.30
C ALA A 164 5.77 11.56 0.86
N PHE A 165 5.96 10.39 0.25
CA PHE A 165 5.42 10.08 -1.07
C PHE A 165 3.89 10.16 -1.09
N GLY A 166 3.20 9.62 -0.08
CA GLY A 166 1.75 9.71 0.04
C GLY A 166 1.24 11.15 0.05
N THR A 167 1.92 12.05 0.76
CA THR A 167 1.63 13.49 0.74
C THR A 167 1.78 14.09 -0.65
N MET A 168 2.86 13.74 -1.38
CA MET A 168 3.09 14.24 -2.74
C MET A 168 2.03 13.74 -3.73
N VAL A 169 1.60 12.48 -3.62
CA VAL A 169 0.59 11.90 -4.52
C VAL A 169 -0.72 12.69 -4.44
N VAL A 170 -1.22 12.96 -3.23
CA VAL A 170 -2.49 13.69 -3.09
C VAL A 170 -2.36 15.16 -3.52
N GLN A 171 -1.22 15.82 -3.25
CA GLN A 171 -0.96 17.17 -3.77
C GLN A 171 -0.98 17.19 -5.29
N LEU A 172 -0.34 16.21 -5.94
CA LEU A 172 -0.34 16.09 -7.39
C LEU A 172 -1.75 15.83 -7.94
N GLN A 173 -2.56 15.00 -7.27
CA GLN A 173 -3.94 14.76 -7.66
C GLN A 173 -4.78 16.04 -7.58
N LEU A 174 -4.69 16.79 -6.48
CA LEU A 174 -5.38 18.08 -6.29
C LEU A 174 -4.98 19.11 -7.36
N LEU A 175 -3.67 19.26 -7.61
CA LEU A 175 -3.15 20.20 -8.60
C LEU A 175 -3.54 19.82 -10.04
N SER A 176 -3.45 18.53 -10.39
CA SER A 176 -3.76 18.06 -11.73
C SER A 176 -5.24 18.25 -12.07
N ARG A 177 -6.13 18.04 -11.10
CA ARG A 177 -7.59 18.17 -11.29
C ARG A 177 -8.05 19.62 -11.37
N ARG A 178 -7.46 20.53 -10.56
CA ARG A 178 -7.74 21.98 -10.66
C ARG A 178 -7.35 22.59 -12.00
N ARG A 179 -6.41 21.99 -12.74
CA ARG A 179 -6.04 22.44 -14.09
C ARG A 179 -7.15 22.26 -15.13
N HIS A 180 -8.10 21.34 -14.92
CA HIS A 180 -9.19 21.11 -15.88
C HIS A 180 -10.23 22.25 -15.92
N HIS A 181 -10.21 23.18 -14.97
CA HIS A 181 -11.11 24.35 -14.94
C HIS A 181 -10.53 25.61 -15.62
N TYR A 182 -9.31 25.54 -16.17
CA TYR A 182 -8.71 26.61 -16.96
C TYR A 182 -8.66 26.20 -18.43
N VAL A 183 -9.79 26.33 -19.12
CA VAL A 183 -9.90 26.29 -20.59
C VAL A 183 -10.56 27.58 -21.05
#